data_AF-A0ABD2ZR25-F1
#
_entry.id   AF-A0ABD2ZR25-F1
#
_cell.length_a   1.000
_cell.length_b   1.000
_cell.length_c   1.000
_cell.angle_alpha   90.00
_cell.angle_beta   90.00
_cell.angle_gamma   90.00
#
_symmetry.space_group_name_H-M   'P 1'
#
loop_
_entity.id
_entity.type
_entity.pdbx_description
1 polymer ?
#
loop_
_entity_poly.entity_id
_entity_poly.type
_entity_poly.pdbx_seq_one_letter_code
_entity_poly.pdbx_strand_id
1 'polypeptide(L)'
;MHSLKVYEATSSQMINLNKSSVFFSNNVHPEEVTRTCSKLGSIKVVNQDKYLGLPMVVTKSKEQVFGCIKECLGKRIQNWKNGLLSPTGKEIVLKLVAIALPTYTMSTFRLSKKLCKEMSRMMANFW
;
A
#
# COMPACT_ATOMS: atom_id res chain seq x y z
N MET A 1 15.79 -21.13 -3.83
CA MET A 1 14.58 -21.91 -3.51
C MET A 1 14.78 -23.03 -2.51
N HIS A 2 16.00 -23.54 -2.26
CA HIS A 2 16.21 -24.63 -1.29
C HIS A 2 15.74 -24.26 0.13
N SER A 3 16.07 -23.07 0.62
CA SER A 3 15.63 -22.56 1.93
C SER A 3 14.11 -22.49 2.08
N LEU A 4 13.39 -22.07 1.03
CA LEU A 4 11.93 -22.00 1.05
C LEU A 4 11.29 -23.39 1.07
N LYS A 5 11.82 -24.36 0.30
CA LYS A 5 11.33 -25.74 0.33
C LYS A 5 11.56 -26.41 1.69
N VAL A 6 12.70 -26.14 2.33
CA VAL A 6 13.00 -26.61 3.69
C VAL A 6 12.02 -25.99 4.70
N TYR A 7 11.68 -24.71 4.53
CA TYR A 7 10.65 -24.07 5.35
C TYR A 7 9.27 -24.70 5.14
N GLU A 8 8.85 -24.95 3.89
CA GLU A 8 7.56 -25.60 3.61
C GLU A 8 7.49 -27.01 4.24
N ALA A 9 8.59 -27.77 4.13
CA ALA A 9 8.67 -29.11 4.69
C ALA A 9 8.68 -29.14 6.22
N THR A 10 9.33 -28.16 6.87
CA THR A 10 9.43 -28.12 8.35
C THR A 10 8.22 -27.46 9.00
N SER A 11 7.64 -26.43 8.37
CA SER A 11 6.48 -25.69 8.90
C SER A 11 5.13 -26.28 8.50
N SER A 12 5.10 -27.17 7.51
CA SER A 12 3.87 -27.64 6.84
C SER A 12 3.01 -26.51 6.22
N GLN A 13 3.61 -25.34 5.99
CA GLN A 13 2.95 -24.23 5.29
C GLN A 13 3.39 -24.22 3.83
N MET A 14 2.46 -23.95 2.91
CA MET A 14 2.77 -23.78 1.48
C MET A 14 2.80 -22.30 1.10
N ILE A 15 3.76 -21.92 0.27
CA ILE A 15 3.90 -20.57 -0.24
C ILE A 15 2.85 -20.31 -1.32
N ASN A 16 2.08 -19.24 -1.15
CA ASN A 16 1.10 -18.83 -2.15
C ASN A 16 1.78 -18.01 -3.27
N LEU A 17 2.20 -18.70 -4.33
CA LEU A 17 2.87 -18.08 -5.49
C LEU A 17 2.01 -17.04 -6.21
N ASN A 18 0.67 -17.11 -6.10
CA ASN A 18 -0.21 -16.10 -6.71
C ASN A 18 -0.23 -14.77 -5.95
N LYS A 19 0.06 -14.80 -4.64
CA LYS A 19 0.22 -13.61 -3.80
C LYS A 19 1.67 -13.17 -3.69
N SER A 20 2.61 -14.01 -4.10
CA SER A 20 4.03 -13.67 -4.15
C SER A 20 4.34 -12.87 -5.40
N SER A 21 5.09 -11.79 -5.21
CA SER A 21 5.58 -10.93 -6.27
C SER A 21 7.08 -10.70 -6.12
N VAL A 22 7.74 -10.43 -7.25
CA VAL A 22 9.12 -9.95 -7.27
C VAL A 22 9.21 -8.64 -8.00
N PHE A 23 10.03 -7.77 -7.42
CA PHE A 23 10.40 -6.48 -7.95
C PHE A 23 11.92 -6.45 -8.22
N PHE A 24 12.31 -5.89 -9.36
CA PHE A 24 13.71 -5.68 -9.72
C PHE A 24 14.02 -4.19 -9.80
N SER A 25 15.18 -3.80 -9.29
CA SER A 25 15.67 -2.42 -9.44
C SER A 25 16.04 -2.13 -10.90
N ASN A 26 15.95 -0.86 -11.32
CA ASN A 26 16.36 -0.41 -12.66
C ASN A 26 17.83 -0.69 -12.98
N ASN A 27 18.66 -0.99 -11.98
CA ASN A 27 20.09 -1.28 -12.16
C ASN A 27 20.37 -2.76 -12.47
N VAL A 28 19.34 -3.61 -12.59
CA VAL A 28 19.51 -5.04 -12.87
C VAL A 28 19.46 -5.28 -14.37
N HIS A 29 20.47 -5.97 -14.91
CA HIS A 29 20.50 -6.36 -16.31
C HIS A 29 19.33 -7.30 -16.67
N PRO A 30 18.72 -7.16 -17.86
CA PRO A 30 17.56 -7.96 -18.28
C PRO A 30 17.86 -9.47 -18.32
N GLU A 31 19.11 -9.85 -18.54
CA GLU A 31 19.56 -11.25 -18.52
C GLU A 31 19.49 -11.84 -17.11
N GLU A 32 19.91 -11.09 -16.09
CA GLU A 32 19.83 -11.49 -14.68
C GLU A 32 18.38 -11.56 -14.18
N VAL A 33 17.51 -10.65 -14.66
CA VAL A 33 16.07 -10.70 -14.40
C VAL A 33 15.49 -12.01 -14.94
N THR A 34 15.76 -12.33 -16.21
CA THR A 34 15.26 -13.54 -16.87
C THR A 34 15.76 -14.79 -16.17
N ARG A 35 17.06 -14.85 -15.85
CA ARG A 35 17.68 -15.96 -15.11
C ARG A 35 17.05 -16.18 -13.73
N THR A 36 16.73 -15.08 -13.03
CA THR A 36 16.11 -15.13 -11.71
C THR A 36 14.65 -15.56 -11.80
N CYS A 37 13.89 -15.05 -12.77
CA CYS A 37 12.51 -15.46 -13.04
C CYS A 37 12.42 -16.95 -13.40
N SER A 38 13.31 -17.47 -14.25
CA SER A 38 13.36 -18.91 -14.55
C SER A 38 13.60 -19.77 -13.31
N LYS A 39 14.39 -19.28 -12.34
CA LYS A 39 14.61 -19.97 -11.06
C LYS A 39 13.46 -19.79 -10.06
N LEU A 40 12.68 -18.72 -10.18
CA LEU A 40 11.56 -18.40 -9.29
C LEU A 40 10.23 -19.02 -9.74
N GLY A 41 10.14 -19.51 -10.98
CA GLY A 41 8.91 -20.12 -11.51
C GLY A 41 7.81 -19.09 -11.75
N SER A 42 6.55 -19.45 -11.48
CA SER A 42 5.34 -18.67 -11.80
C SER A 42 5.12 -17.40 -10.96
N ILE A 43 6.14 -16.90 -10.24
CA ILE A 43 6.03 -15.69 -9.42
C ILE A 43 5.88 -14.48 -10.34
N LYS A 44 4.89 -13.62 -10.06
CA LYS A 44 4.62 -12.44 -10.88
C LYS A 44 5.70 -11.39 -10.70
N VAL A 45 6.27 -10.93 -11.82
CA VAL A 45 7.10 -9.71 -11.84
C VAL A 45 6.16 -8.52 -11.88
N VAL A 46 6.27 -7.63 -10.89
CA VAL A 46 5.42 -6.44 -10.79
C VAL A 46 6.27 -5.21 -10.64
N ASN A 47 5.96 -4.20 -11.44
CA ASN A 47 6.60 -2.89 -11.39
C ASN A 47 5.99 -1.99 -10.30
N GLN A 48 4.74 -2.25 -9.93
CA GLN A 48 4.02 -1.53 -8.88
C GLN A 48 3.11 -2.52 -8.14
N ASP A 49 3.41 -2.73 -6.86
CA ASP A 49 2.58 -3.53 -5.96
C ASP A 49 2.41 -2.82 -4.62
N LYS A 50 1.44 -3.25 -3.82
CA LYS A 50 1.18 -2.69 -2.49
C LYS A 50 1.63 -3.67 -1.42
N TYR A 51 2.48 -3.19 -0.52
CA TYR A 51 2.85 -3.89 0.70
C TYR A 51 2.25 -3.18 1.91
N LEU A 52 1.46 -3.91 2.72
CA LEU A 52 0.74 -3.36 3.88
C LEU A 52 -0.11 -2.13 3.56
N GLY A 53 -0.68 -2.07 2.36
CA GLY A 53 -1.51 -0.95 1.89
C GLY A 53 -0.74 0.27 1.40
N LEU A 54 0.60 0.24 1.46
CA LEU A 54 1.47 1.26 0.90
C LEU A 54 2.12 0.76 -0.40
N PRO A 55 2.37 1.63 -1.39
CA PRO A 55 3.10 1.22 -2.57
C PRO A 55 4.52 0.76 -2.19
N MET A 56 4.87 -0.46 -2.60
CA MET A 56 6.18 -1.08 -2.36
C MET A 56 7.29 -0.34 -3.11
N VAL A 57 6.96 0.20 -4.29
CA VAL A 57 7.87 0.94 -5.15
C VAL A 57 7.42 2.39 -5.17
N VAL A 58 8.17 3.24 -4.48
CA VAL A 58 8.01 4.70 -4.59
C VAL A 58 8.98 5.19 -5.65
N THR A 59 8.51 5.24 -6.89
CA THR A 59 9.25 5.88 -7.99
C THR A 59 9.47 7.36 -7.67
N LYS A 60 10.30 8.08 -8.47
CA LYS A 60 10.58 9.52 -8.33
C LYS A 60 9.31 10.39 -8.14
N SER A 61 8.15 9.92 -8.59
CA SER A 61 6.84 10.52 -8.32
C SER A 61 6.31 10.10 -6.94
N LYS A 62 6.60 10.92 -5.92
CA LYS A 62 5.90 10.85 -4.63
C LYS A 62 4.38 11.07 -4.78
N GLU A 63 3.95 11.65 -5.88
CA GLU A 63 2.56 11.96 -6.19
C GLU A 63 1.68 10.72 -6.35
N GLN A 64 2.21 9.60 -6.87
CA GLN A 64 1.45 8.35 -6.95
C GLN A 64 1.14 7.77 -5.56
N VAL A 65 2.11 7.82 -4.64
CA VAL A 65 1.91 7.44 -3.23
C VAL A 65 0.85 8.32 -2.59
N PHE A 66 0.95 9.63 -2.84
CA PHE A 66 0.03 10.63 -2.31
C PHE A 66 -1.39 10.47 -2.88
N GLY A 67 -1.53 10.11 -4.15
CA GLY A 67 -2.80 9.80 -4.80
C GLY A 67 -3.49 8.59 -4.17
N CYS A 68 -2.74 7.51 -3.90
CA CYS A 68 -3.29 6.31 -3.28
C CYS A 68 -3.87 6.59 -1.87
N ILE A 69 -3.17 7.36 -1.05
CA ILE A 69 -3.64 7.70 0.31
C ILE A 69 -4.91 8.56 0.23
N LYS A 70 -4.91 9.56 -0.66
CA LYS A 70 -6.06 10.43 -0.89
C LYS A 70 -7.29 9.64 -1.35
N GLU A 71 -7.10 8.72 -2.29
CA GLU A 71 -8.18 7.87 -2.80
C GLU A 71 -8.71 6.93 -1.70
N CYS A 72 -7.82 6.31 -0.93
CA CYS A 72 -8.20 5.47 0.21
C CYS A 72 -9.01 6.24 1.25
N LEU A 73 -8.59 7.47 1.60
CA LEU A 73 -9.32 8.32 2.53
C LEU A 73 -10.68 8.73 1.93
N GLY A 74 -10.70 9.11 0.65
CA GLY A 74 -11.91 9.54 -0.06
C GLY A 74 -12.98 8.44 -0.12
N LYS A 75 -12.60 7.23 -0.51
CA LYS A 75 -13.52 6.08 -0.55
C LYS A 75 -14.13 5.79 0.82
N ARG A 76 -13.31 5.83 1.88
CA ARG A 76 -13.78 5.61 3.25
C ARG A 76 -14.75 6.71 3.70
N ILE A 77 -14.39 7.97 3.50
CA ILE A 77 -15.25 9.13 3.81
C ILE A 77 -16.58 9.06 3.06
N GLN A 78 -16.56 8.74 1.75
CA GLN A 78 -17.77 8.59 0.95
C GLN A 78 -18.66 7.45 1.45
N ASN A 79 -18.08 6.29 1.76
CA ASN A 79 -18.82 5.15 2.30
C ASN A 79 -19.52 5.51 3.62
N TRP A 80 -18.87 6.31 4.47
CA TRP A 80 -19.47 6.76 5.74
C TRP A 80 -20.46 7.90 5.60
N LYS A 81 -20.27 8.78 4.61
CA LYS A 81 -21.23 9.85 4.30
C LYS A 81 -22.58 9.27 3.87
N ASN A 82 -22.58 8.09 3.25
CA ASN A 82 -23.80 7.36 2.89
C ASN A 82 -24.46 6.68 4.09
N GLY A 83 -23.79 6.60 5.25
CA GLY A 83 -24.36 6.13 6.50
C GLY A 83 -24.92 7.29 7.34
N LEU A 84 -26.07 7.08 7.98
CA LEU A 84 -26.63 8.03 8.94
C LEU A 84 -25.79 8.03 10.23
N LEU A 85 -24.73 8.83 10.26
CA LEU A 85 -23.87 9.01 11.44
C LEU A 85 -24.33 10.21 12.27
N SER A 86 -24.41 10.03 13.59
CA SER A 86 -24.58 11.14 14.53
C SER A 86 -23.36 12.07 14.50
N PRO A 87 -23.48 13.33 14.95
CA PRO A 87 -22.33 14.26 15.02
C PRO A 87 -21.14 13.68 15.79
N THR A 88 -21.39 13.03 16.92
CA THR A 88 -20.37 12.32 17.71
C THR A 88 -19.77 11.14 16.93
N GLY A 89 -20.59 10.38 16.20
CA GLY A 89 -20.13 9.30 15.34
C GLY A 89 -19.20 9.80 14.22
N LYS A 90 -19.52 10.94 13.60
CA LYS A 90 -18.66 11.58 12.60
C LYS A 90 -17.30 11.96 13.19
N GLU A 91 -17.27 12.56 14.39
CA GLU A 91 -16.03 12.96 15.05
C GLU A 91 -15.13 11.76 15.35
N ILE A 92 -15.72 10.68 15.88
CA ILE A 92 -15.00 9.44 16.20
C ILE A 92 -14.40 8.83 14.94
N VAL A 93 -15.17 8.72 13.86
CA VAL A 93 -14.71 8.15 12.59
C VAL A 93 -13.57 8.99 11.99
N LEU A 94 -13.68 10.32 12.06
CA LEU A 94 -12.64 11.22 11.62
C LEU A 94 -11.33 10.98 12.39
N LYS A 95 -11.40 10.94 13.73
CA LYS A 95 -10.24 10.74 14.60
C LYS A 95 -9.61 9.36 14.43
N LEU A 96 -10.41 8.30 14.38
CA LEU A 96 -9.91 6.92 14.35
C LEU A 96 -9.32 6.55 12.99
N VAL A 97 -9.87 7.06 11.89
CA VAL A 97 -9.47 6.57 10.56
C VAL A 97 -8.86 7.65 9.69
N ALA A 98 -9.44 8.85 9.66
CA ALA A 98 -8.94 9.92 8.83
C ALA A 98 -7.55 10.41 9.29
N ILE A 99 -7.29 10.38 10.61
CA ILE A 99 -5.98 10.72 11.19
C ILE A 99 -5.03 9.51 11.22
N ALA A 100 -5.52 8.29 11.48
CA ALA A 100 -4.64 7.12 11.55
C ALA A 100 -3.94 6.77 10.21
N LEU A 101 -4.64 6.93 9.08
CA LEU A 101 -4.08 6.68 7.74
C LEU A 101 -2.85 7.55 7.40
N PRO A 102 -2.92 8.88 7.51
CA PRO A 102 -1.74 9.74 7.31
C PRO A 102 -0.67 9.48 8.37
N THR A 103 -1.03 9.21 9.62
CA THR A 103 -0.04 8.92 10.68
C THR A 103 0.78 7.67 10.36
N TYR A 104 0.12 6.57 9.97
CA TYR A 104 0.81 5.36 9.52
C TYR A 104 1.70 5.66 8.31
N THR A 105 1.19 6.39 7.33
CA THR A 105 1.97 6.67 6.12
C THR A 105 3.16 7.59 6.41
N MET A 106 3.01 8.57 7.29
CA MET A 106 4.08 9.49 7.71
C MET A 106 5.23 8.78 8.41
N SER A 107 4.99 7.65 9.07
CA SER A 107 6.06 6.83 9.67
C SER A 107 7.02 6.26 8.63
N THR A 108 6.53 6.01 7.41
CA THR A 108 7.29 5.41 6.30
C THR A 108 7.73 6.43 5.24
N PHE A 109 6.95 7.49 5.05
CA PHE A 109 7.15 8.46 3.96
C PHE A 109 6.89 9.89 4.42
N ARG A 110 7.77 10.81 4.01
CA ARG A 110 7.53 12.25 4.21
C ARG A 110 6.43 12.74 3.25
N LEU A 111 5.25 13.04 3.79
CA LEU A 111 4.14 13.60 3.03
C LEU A 111 4.41 15.06 2.62
N SER A 112 3.90 15.46 1.45
CA SER A 112 3.97 16.84 0.99
C SER A 112 2.99 17.74 1.75
N LYS A 113 3.35 19.00 1.98
CA LYS A 113 2.44 19.99 2.60
C LYS A 113 1.13 20.14 1.83
N LYS A 114 1.18 20.01 0.49
CA LYS A 114 0.00 20.04 -0.38
C LYS A 114 -0.97 18.90 -0.04
N LEU A 115 -0.47 17.67 0.10
CA LEU A 115 -1.30 16.53 0.46
C LEU A 115 -1.95 16.71 1.83
N CYS A 116 -1.20 17.15 2.84
CA CYS A 116 -1.76 17.39 4.17
C CYS A 116 -2.93 18.39 4.11
N LYS A 117 -2.77 19.49 3.36
CA LYS A 117 -3.85 20.47 3.16
C LYS A 117 -5.06 19.86 2.45
N GLU A 118 -4.84 19.03 1.43
CA GLU A 118 -5.94 18.35 0.73
C GLU A 118 -6.69 17.37 1.64
N MET A 119 -5.98 16.60 2.46
CA MET A 119 -6.58 15.68 3.44
C MET A 119 -7.38 16.45 4.50
N SER A 120 -6.85 17.55 5.03
CA SER A 120 -7.59 18.42 5.95
C SER A 120 -8.84 19.00 5.30
N ARG A 121 -8.78 19.38 4.02
CA ARG A 121 -9.97 19.83 3.26
C ARG A 121 -11.02 18.73 3.12
N MET A 122 -10.61 17.49 2.85
CA MET A 122 -11.53 16.35 2.78
C MET A 122 -12.19 16.06 4.13
N MET A 123 -11.43 16.15 5.23
CA MET A 123 -11.95 16.00 6.59
C MET A 123 -12.96 17.10 6.93
N ALA A 124 -12.64 18.36 6.60
CA ALA A 124 -13.53 19.50 6.80
C ALA A 124 -14.83 19.38 5.99
N ASN A 125 -14.78 18.83 4.77
CA ASN A 125 -15.97 18.59 3.95
C ASN A 125 -16.86 17.43 4.44
N PHE A 126 -16.35 16.56 5.31
CA PHE A 126 -17.12 15.43 5.87
C PHE A 126 -17.88 15.81 7.13
N TRP A 127 -17.34 16.74 7.92
CA TRP A 127 -18.00 17.34 9.06
C TRP A 127 -19.31 18.01 8.61
#